data_AF-A0A1V4HHA7-F1
#
_entry.id   AF-A0A1V4HHA7-F1
#
_cell.length_a   1.000
_cell.length_b   1.000
_cell.length_c   1.000
_cell.angle_alpha   90.00
_cell.angle_beta   90.00
_cell.angle_gamma   90.00
#
_symmetry.space_group_name_H-M   'P 1'
#
loop_
_entity.id
_entity.type
_entity.pdbx_description
1 polymer ?
#
loop_
_entity_poly.entity_id
_entity_poly.type
_entity_poly.pdbx_seq_one_letter_code
_entity_poly.pdbx_strand_id
1 'polypeptide(L)'
;MTNAIAIADQLKEILKRELELGGQIDQLQLEDSLTSIGLSSVSFIKLIVAIENHFDFEFEDEDLNYKVFQKLQDIVNYVEKRIE
;
A
#
# COMPACT_ATOMS: atom_id res chain seq x y z
N MET A 1 -8.64 -1.42 -16.09
CA MET A 1 -8.54 -0.04 -15.55
C MET A 1 -9.50 0.22 -14.39
N THR A 2 -10.59 -0.55 -14.21
CA THR A 2 -11.54 -0.35 -13.09
C THR A 2 -11.03 -0.86 -11.74
N ASN A 3 -10.13 -1.85 -11.71
CA ASN A 3 -9.65 -2.48 -10.47
C ASN A 3 -8.59 -1.66 -9.73
N ALA A 4 -7.59 -1.12 -10.45
CA ALA A 4 -6.52 -0.29 -9.84
C ALA A 4 -7.04 0.91 -9.00
N ILE A 5 -8.11 1.59 -9.43
CA ILE A 5 -8.69 2.72 -8.67
C ILE A 5 -9.30 2.22 -7.36
N ALA A 6 -10.07 1.12 -7.40
CA ALA A 6 -10.68 0.53 -6.21
C ALA A 6 -9.63 0.02 -5.20
N ILE A 7 -8.57 -0.63 -5.69
CA ILE A 7 -7.46 -1.10 -4.86
C ILE A 7 -6.75 0.09 -4.20
N ALA A 8 -6.50 1.17 -4.96
CA ALA A 8 -5.87 2.36 -4.42
C ALA A 8 -6.69 3.00 -3.29
N ASP A 9 -8.01 3.07 -3.44
CA ASP A 9 -8.90 3.59 -2.39
C ASP A 9 -8.87 2.69 -1.13
N GLN A 10 -8.90 1.36 -1.31
CA GLN A 10 -8.77 0.43 -0.18
C GLN A 10 -7.42 0.56 0.53
N LEU A 11 -6.31 0.69 -0.22
CA LEU A 11 -4.99 0.90 0.35
C LEU A 11 -4.90 2.22 1.14
N LYS A 12 -5.54 3.29 0.65
CA LYS A 12 -5.63 4.56 1.40
C LYS A 12 -6.35 4.39 2.73
N GLU A 13 -7.44 3.62 2.75
CA GLU A 13 -8.16 3.32 4.00
C GLU A 13 -7.31 2.49 4.98
N ILE A 14 -6.53 1.53 4.48
CA ILE A 14 -5.57 0.77 5.31
C ILE A 14 -4.49 1.70 5.88
N LEU A 15 -3.87 2.53 5.03
CA LEU A 15 -2.84 3.50 5.44
C LEU A 15 -3.34 4.46 6.53
N LYS A 16 -4.58 4.97 6.40
CA LYS A 16 -5.20 5.83 7.42
C LYS A 16 -5.36 5.11 8.76
N ARG A 17 -5.78 3.85 8.74
CA ARG A 17 -6.02 3.05 9.96
C ARG A 17 -4.72 2.68 10.67
N GLU A 18 -3.71 2.25 9.92
CA GLU A 18 -2.49 1.67 10.49
C GLU A 18 -1.43 2.69 10.89
N LEU A 19 -1.37 3.83 10.18
CA LEU A 19 -0.29 4.80 10.34
C LEU A 19 -0.71 6.08 11.07
N GLU A 20 -1.99 6.19 11.44
CA GLU A 20 -2.57 7.39 12.06
C GLU A 20 -2.29 8.68 11.25
N LEU A 21 -1.99 8.51 9.96
CA LEU A 21 -1.71 9.60 9.03
C LEU A 21 -3.05 10.21 8.64
N GLY A 22 -3.28 11.46 9.06
CA GLY A 22 -4.52 12.20 8.82
C GLY A 22 -4.77 12.54 7.34
N GLY A 23 -5.47 13.65 7.07
CA GLY A 23 -5.94 14.05 5.72
C GLY A 23 -4.89 14.25 4.61
N GLN A 24 -3.61 13.93 4.86
CA GLN A 24 -2.58 13.82 3.82
C GLN A 24 -2.78 12.60 2.92
N ILE A 25 -3.38 11.51 3.43
CA ILE A 25 -3.62 10.29 2.64
C ILE A 25 -4.71 10.50 1.58
N ASP A 26 -5.71 11.35 1.84
CA ASP A 26 -6.78 11.65 0.89
C ASP A 26 -6.26 12.28 -0.40
N GLN A 27 -5.16 13.04 -0.31
CA GLN A 27 -4.52 13.72 -1.43
C GLN A 27 -3.44 12.87 -2.10
N LEU A 28 -3.07 11.72 -1.53
CA LEU A 28 -2.03 10.84 -2.06
C LEU A 28 -2.43 10.32 -3.45
N GLN A 29 -1.58 10.57 -4.44
CA GLN A 29 -1.71 10.08 -5.81
C GLN A 29 -0.92 8.78 -5.99
N LEU A 30 -1.20 8.06 -7.07
CA LEU A 30 -0.52 6.79 -7.38
C LEU A 30 1.00 6.97 -7.55
N GLU A 31 1.41 8.10 -8.13
CA GLU A 31 2.81 8.41 -8.41
C GLU A 31 3.58 8.98 -7.20
N ASP A 32 2.87 9.34 -6.13
CA ASP A 32 3.46 9.92 -4.93
C ASP A 32 4.27 8.89 -4.16
N SER A 33 5.35 9.38 -3.55
CA SER A 33 6.22 8.55 -2.72
C SER A 33 5.56 8.29 -1.36
N LEU A 34 5.49 7.02 -0.96
CA LEU A 34 5.04 6.64 0.37
C LEU A 34 5.97 7.18 1.47
N THR A 35 7.25 7.39 1.14
CA THR A 35 8.20 8.00 2.08
C THR A 35 7.87 9.47 2.37
N SER A 36 7.16 10.17 1.46
CA SER A 36 6.72 11.56 1.66
C SER A 36 5.61 11.68 2.71
N ILE A 37 4.87 10.61 2.97
CA ILE A 37 3.85 10.57 4.03
C ILE A 37 4.38 9.95 5.33
N GLY A 38 5.71 9.80 5.45
CA GLY A 38 6.33 9.27 6.67
C GLY A 38 6.34 7.74 6.76
N LEU A 39 6.11 7.02 5.66
CA LEU A 39 6.32 5.57 5.64
C LEU A 39 7.79 5.26 5.93
N SER A 40 8.01 4.39 6.92
CA SER A 40 9.32 3.85 7.30
C SER A 40 9.36 2.34 7.01
N SER A 41 10.53 1.70 7.17
CA SER A 41 10.63 0.24 7.05
C SER A 41 9.74 -0.51 8.05
N VAL A 42 9.54 0.03 9.25
CA VAL A 42 8.65 -0.58 10.27
C VAL A 42 7.18 -0.40 9.88
N SER A 43 6.81 0.81 9.46
CA SER A 43 5.46 1.14 8.99
C SER A 43 5.08 0.33 7.74
N PHE A 44 6.06 0.06 6.89
CA PHE A 44 5.89 -0.75 5.69
C PHE A 44 5.50 -2.19 6.02
N ILE A 45 6.20 -2.85 6.96
CA ILE A 45 5.83 -4.22 7.37
C ILE A 45 4.41 -4.26 7.95
N LYS A 46 3.99 -3.26 8.74
CA LYS A 46 2.61 -3.16 9.21
C LYS A 46 1.61 -3.03 8.06
N LEU A 47 1.93 -2.19 7.07
CA LEU A 47 1.11 -2.02 5.88
C LEU A 47 0.96 -3.34 5.11
N ILE A 48 2.05 -4.08 4.89
CA ILE A 48 2.01 -5.39 4.24
C ILE A 48 1.06 -6.33 4.97
N VAL A 49 1.26 -6.52 6.29
CA VAL A 49 0.41 -7.41 7.09
C VAL A 49 -1.06 -6.99 7.02
N ALA A 50 -1.35 -5.69 7.02
CA ALA A 50 -2.72 -5.20 6.90
C ALA A 50 -3.33 -5.46 5.51
N ILE A 51 -2.53 -5.37 4.45
CA ILE A 51 -2.95 -5.71 3.07
C ILE A 51 -3.24 -7.21 2.97
N GLU A 52 -2.36 -8.07 3.49
CA GLU A 52 -2.54 -9.52 3.51
C GLU A 52 -3.88 -9.90 4.17
N ASN A 53 -4.14 -9.34 5.35
CA ASN A 53 -5.39 -9.58 6.07
C ASN A 53 -6.63 -9.02 5.35
N HIS A 54 -6.50 -7.92 4.61
CA HIS A 54 -7.62 -7.27 3.92
C HIS A 54 -7.99 -7.97 2.61
N PHE A 55 -6.99 -8.44 1.87
CA PHE A 55 -7.17 -9.07 0.55
C PHE A 55 -7.06 -10.60 0.58
N ASP A 56 -6.81 -11.20 1.74
CA ASP A 56 -6.75 -12.66 1.97
C ASP A 56 -5.66 -13.36 1.12
N PHE A 57 -4.46 -12.79 1.08
CA PHE A 57 -3.29 -13.38 0.43
C PHE A 57 -2.00 -13.11 1.22
N GLU A 58 -0.90 -13.81 0.89
CA GLU A 58 0.42 -13.59 1.50
C GLU A 58 1.42 -12.99 0.48
N PHE A 59 2.20 -12.01 0.90
CA PHE A 59 3.34 -11.51 0.14
C PHE A 59 4.48 -12.53 0.20
N GLU A 60 5.21 -12.68 -0.91
CA GLU A 60 6.43 -13.49 -0.89
C GLU A 60 7.56 -12.72 -0.17
N ASP A 61 8.37 -13.44 0.60
CA ASP A 61 9.52 -12.85 1.34
C ASP A 61 10.45 -12.03 0.44
N GLU A 62 10.62 -12.46 -0.83
CA GLU A 62 11.44 -11.75 -1.83
C GLU A 62 10.85 -10.40 -2.24
N ASP A 63 9.53 -10.26 -2.12
CA ASP A 63 8.78 -9.03 -2.38
C ASP A 63 8.70 -8.12 -1.15
N LEU A 64 9.11 -8.55 0.05
CA LEU A 64 9.11 -7.71 1.27
C LEU A 64 10.24 -6.67 1.30
N ASN A 65 10.59 -6.12 0.14
CA ASN A 65 11.62 -5.11 0.02
C ASN A 65 11.01 -3.71 -0.04
N TYR A 66 11.12 -2.99 1.09
CA TYR A 66 10.76 -1.58 1.20
C TYR A 66 11.34 -0.69 0.09
N LYS A 67 12.49 -1.04 -0.51
CA LYS A 67 13.09 -0.27 -1.61
C LYS A 67 12.39 -0.46 -2.96
N VAL A 68 11.61 -1.52 -3.11
CA VAL A 68 10.81 -1.80 -4.32
C VAL A 68 9.49 -1.04 -4.26
N PHE A 69 8.88 -0.97 -3.08
CA PHE A 69 7.61 -0.28 -2.84
C PHE A 69 7.83 1.17 -2.40
N GLN A 70 8.18 2.03 -3.35
CA GLN A 70 8.41 3.45 -3.07
C GLN A 70 7.16 4.29 -3.30
N LYS A 71 6.28 3.89 -4.23
CA LYS A 71 5.06 4.62 -4.59
C LYS A 71 3.81 3.80 -4.32
N LEU A 72 2.68 4.49 -4.19
CA LEU A 72 1.38 3.83 -4.05
C LEU A 72 1.07 2.93 -5.25
N GLN A 73 1.43 3.34 -6.48
CA GLN A 73 1.21 2.52 -7.68
C GLN A 73 1.92 1.16 -7.60
N ASP A 74 3.08 1.09 -6.94
CA ASP A 74 3.88 -0.14 -6.90
C ASP A 74 3.11 -1.21 -6.12
N ILE A 75 2.50 -0.81 -5.01
CA ILE A 75 1.64 -1.66 -4.18
C ILE A 75 0.35 -2.02 -4.92
N VAL A 76 -0.31 -1.03 -5.54
CA VAL A 76 -1.55 -1.27 -6.31
C VAL A 76 -1.32 -2.33 -7.40
N ASN A 77 -0.27 -2.18 -8.19
CA ASN A 77 0.07 -3.11 -9.27
C ASN A 77 0.40 -4.50 -8.74
N TYR A 78 1.02 -4.59 -7.56
CA TYR A 78 1.34 -5.87 -6.94
C TYR A 78 0.06 -6.58 -6.48
N VAL A 79 -0.78 -5.88 -5.73
CA VAL A 79 -2.06 -6.41 -5.23
C VAL A 79 -2.96 -6.81 -6.40
N GLU A 80 -3.06 -5.97 -7.44
CA GLU A 80 -3.87 -6.27 -8.62
C GLU A 80 -3.45 -7.60 -9.27
N LYS A 81 -2.15 -7.89 -9.38
CA LYS A 81 -1.64 -9.16 -9.92
C LYS A 81 -1.89 -10.37 -9.02
N ARG A 82 -2.03 -10.16 -7.70
CA ARG A 82 -2.24 -11.24 -6.73
C ARG A 82 -3.71 -11.64 -6.63
N ILE A 83 -4.63 -10.71 -6.90
CA ILE A 83 -6.09 -10.93 -6.76
C ILE A 83 -6.80 -11.11 -8.11
N GLU A 84 -6.07 -11.10 -9.23
CA GLU A 84 -6.60 -11.37 -10.58
C GLU A 84 -6.90 -12.86 -10.81
#